data_AF-A0A3F3PSN2-F1
#
_entry.id   AF-A0A3F3PSN2-F1
#
_cell.length_a   1.000
_cell.length_b   1.000
_cell.length_c   1.000
_cell.angle_alpha   90.00
_cell.angle_beta   90.00
_cell.angle_gamma   90.00
#
_symmetry.space_group_name_H-M   'P 1'
#
loop_
_entity.id
_entity.type
_entity.pdbx_description
1 polymer ?
#
loop_
_entity_poly.entity_id
_entity_poly.type
_entity_poly.pdbx_seq_one_letter_code
_entity_poly.pdbx_strand_id
1 'polypeptide(L)'
;MAPRPDPPATGRVYFLDIGISTSEPNGRLLTCKPDGSDFRELITQLNTLPDGIAIDSDRQHIYWTNMGIPSADDGSIQRCDYSGNNIVTIIPKGYTHTPKQLIIAPRSQKLYWSDREGRRVMRANLDGSEIEVLYRATSSEGTNTPAVLDWCVGIAVDEEAHSVYWTQKGPSKGNLGRIYRMGIEMRQGESAESRTDVECLIDGLPEPIDLEFDHATRTLYWTDRGDPPRGNTVNSVNLSSAPVNKLEPKILVRKLHEGIGIALDTKNKRMFFGDLGGSLYSANFDGTCKYTIVADVGGAITGVAYAG
;
A
#
# COMPACT_ATOMS: atom_id res chain seq x y z
N MET A 1 -30.25 -11.29 8.01
CA MET A 1 -29.14 -10.94 7.09
C MET A 1 -29.64 -9.82 6.20
N ALA A 2 -28.98 -8.66 6.23
CA ALA A 2 -29.28 -7.63 5.23
C ALA A 2 -28.91 -8.18 3.84
N PRO A 3 -29.72 -7.94 2.80
CA PRO A 3 -29.43 -8.40 1.45
C PRO A 3 -28.13 -7.77 0.95
N ARG A 4 -27.40 -8.51 0.12
CA ARG A 4 -26.20 -8.02 -0.59
C ARG A 4 -26.61 -6.79 -1.40
N PRO A 5 -26.01 -5.60 -1.17
CA PRO A 5 -26.20 -4.49 -2.09
C PRO A 5 -25.68 -4.91 -3.46
N ASP A 6 -26.40 -4.56 -4.53
CA ASP A 6 -25.88 -4.76 -5.87
C ASP A 6 -24.52 -4.06 -5.98
N PRO A 7 -23.48 -4.73 -6.49
CA PRO A 7 -22.19 -4.08 -6.67
C PRO A 7 -22.38 -2.86 -7.60
N PRO A 8 -21.91 -1.66 -7.22
CA PRO A 8 -21.92 -0.51 -8.09
C PRO A 8 -21.36 -0.86 -9.47
N ALA A 9 -22.14 -0.59 -10.51
CA ALA A 9 -21.75 -0.84 -11.91
C ALA A 9 -20.70 0.16 -12.43
N THR A 10 -20.31 1.14 -11.61
CA THR A 10 -19.41 2.25 -11.97
C THR A 10 -18.06 2.11 -11.27
N GLY A 11 -17.04 2.65 -11.93
CA GLY A 11 -15.64 2.55 -11.48
C GLY A 11 -14.96 1.25 -11.89
N ARG A 12 -13.68 1.15 -11.54
CA ARG A 12 -12.80 0.06 -11.98
C ARG A 12 -11.73 -0.20 -10.94
N VAL A 13 -11.46 -1.47 -10.67
CA VAL A 13 -10.37 -1.91 -9.78
C VAL A 13 -9.18 -2.27 -10.65
N TYR A 14 -8.01 -1.74 -10.29
CA TYR A 14 -6.72 -2.06 -10.89
C TYR A 14 -5.87 -2.74 -9.84
N PHE A 15 -5.18 -3.81 -10.20
CA PHE A 15 -4.38 -4.57 -9.25
C PHE A 15 -3.22 -5.26 -9.95
N LEU A 16 -2.15 -5.48 -9.21
CA LEU A 16 -0.91 -6.04 -9.72
C LEU A 16 -0.83 -7.52 -9.35
N ASP A 17 -0.32 -8.32 -10.28
CA ASP A 17 0.30 -9.60 -9.99
C ASP A 17 1.82 -9.42 -10.09
N ILE A 18 2.55 -9.79 -9.05
CA ILE A 18 4.00 -9.66 -9.00
C ILE A 18 4.73 -10.59 -9.97
N GLY A 19 4.10 -11.67 -10.41
CA GLY A 19 4.62 -12.55 -11.46
C GLY A 19 5.72 -13.51 -11.01
N ILE A 20 5.70 -13.95 -9.76
CA ILE A 20 6.70 -14.87 -9.18
C ILE A 20 6.25 -16.35 -9.18
N SER A 21 5.12 -16.66 -9.83
CA SER A 21 4.59 -18.02 -9.90
C SER A 21 5.30 -18.90 -10.93
N THR A 22 6.17 -18.32 -11.75
CA THR A 22 6.98 -18.99 -12.78
C THR A 22 8.48 -18.80 -12.54
N SER A 23 9.32 -19.56 -13.24
CA SER A 23 10.79 -19.46 -13.10
C SER A 23 11.34 -18.10 -13.51
N GLU A 24 10.72 -17.48 -14.50
CA GLU A 24 11.03 -16.12 -14.93
C GLU A 24 9.96 -15.16 -14.38
N PRO A 25 10.34 -13.97 -13.88
CA PRO A 25 9.40 -12.94 -13.48
C PRO A 25 8.50 -12.54 -14.66
N ASN A 26 7.19 -12.60 -14.46
CA ASN A 26 6.19 -12.18 -15.45
C ASN A 26 5.04 -11.44 -14.76
N GLY A 27 5.34 -10.24 -14.25
CA GLY A 27 4.33 -9.42 -13.57
C GLY A 27 3.25 -8.93 -14.53
N ARG A 28 2.08 -8.61 -13.99
CA ARG A 28 0.91 -8.16 -14.76
C ARG A 28 0.20 -7.01 -14.05
N LEU A 29 -0.32 -6.07 -14.84
CA LEU A 29 -1.34 -5.13 -14.41
C LEU A 29 -2.70 -5.66 -14.88
N LEU A 30 -3.55 -5.98 -13.92
CA LEU A 30 -4.85 -6.59 -14.12
C LEU A 30 -5.95 -5.60 -13.74
N THR A 31 -7.15 -5.78 -14.28
CA THR A 31 -8.25 -4.91 -13.93
C THR A 31 -9.62 -5.50 -14.24
N CYS A 32 -10.62 -5.17 -13.42
CA CYS A 32 -12.02 -5.57 -13.59
C CYS A 32 -12.96 -4.49 -13.03
N LYS A 33 -14.27 -4.64 -13.29
CA LYS A 33 -15.29 -3.89 -12.56
C LYS A 33 -15.43 -4.40 -11.12
N PRO A 34 -16.02 -3.63 -10.20
CA PRO A 34 -16.19 -4.04 -8.80
C PRO A 34 -16.99 -5.33 -8.57
N ASP A 35 -17.76 -5.77 -9.56
CA ASP A 35 -18.51 -7.03 -9.56
C ASP A 35 -17.72 -8.22 -10.15
N GLY A 36 -16.51 -7.98 -10.65
CA GLY A 36 -15.63 -8.96 -11.30
C GLY A 36 -15.83 -9.08 -12.81
N SER A 37 -16.85 -8.43 -13.38
CA SER A 37 -17.06 -8.39 -14.83
C SER A 37 -16.00 -7.55 -15.53
N ASP A 38 -15.85 -7.74 -16.86
CA ASP A 38 -14.84 -7.04 -17.67
C ASP A 38 -13.41 -7.16 -17.10
N PHE A 39 -13.11 -8.33 -16.53
CA PHE A 39 -11.77 -8.74 -16.13
C PHE A 39 -10.88 -8.90 -17.35
N ARG A 40 -9.70 -8.26 -17.31
CA ARG A 40 -8.68 -8.37 -18.36
C ARG A 40 -7.28 -8.08 -17.84
N GLU A 41 -6.30 -8.63 -18.51
CA GLU A 41 -4.89 -8.23 -18.38
C GLU A 41 -4.68 -6.95 -19.20
N LEU A 42 -4.24 -5.88 -18.55
CA LEU A 42 -3.99 -4.59 -19.19
C LEU A 42 -2.56 -4.46 -19.67
N ILE A 43 -1.60 -4.91 -18.84
CA ILE A 43 -0.18 -5.01 -19.18
C ILE A 43 0.33 -6.37 -18.70
N THR A 44 1.16 -7.02 -19.51
CA THR A 44 1.83 -8.28 -19.20
C THR A 44 3.35 -8.11 -19.31
N GLN A 45 4.12 -9.13 -18.92
CA GLN A 45 5.59 -9.12 -19.05
C GLN A 45 6.27 -7.97 -18.28
N LEU A 46 5.71 -7.60 -17.12
CA LEU A 46 6.36 -6.69 -16.18
C LEU A 46 7.43 -7.46 -15.41
N ASN A 47 8.62 -7.57 -16.01
CA ASN A 47 9.70 -8.42 -15.49
C ASN A 47 10.51 -7.76 -14.35
N THR A 48 9.94 -6.73 -13.71
CA THR A 48 10.59 -5.88 -12.70
C THR A 48 9.91 -5.95 -11.34
N LEU A 49 9.13 -7.02 -11.11
CA LEU A 49 8.43 -7.32 -9.86
C LEU A 49 7.53 -6.13 -9.41
N PRO A 50 6.40 -5.89 -10.09
CA PRO A 50 5.51 -4.80 -9.73
C PRO A 50 4.83 -5.06 -8.37
N ASP A 51 4.73 -4.03 -7.52
CA ASP A 51 4.26 -4.18 -6.13
C ASP A 51 3.14 -3.20 -5.76
N GLY A 52 3.46 -1.94 -5.48
CA GLY A 52 2.47 -0.92 -5.15
C GLY A 52 1.80 -0.34 -6.39
N ILE A 53 0.54 0.10 -6.26
CA ILE A 53 -0.21 0.77 -7.33
C ILE A 53 -1.00 1.99 -6.80
N ALA A 54 -1.04 3.08 -7.58
CA ALA A 54 -1.85 4.26 -7.30
C ALA A 54 -2.50 4.81 -8.58
N ILE A 55 -3.61 5.51 -8.42
CA ILE A 55 -4.41 6.03 -9.53
C ILE A 55 -4.50 7.56 -9.48
N ASP A 56 -4.13 8.23 -10.56
CA ASP A 56 -4.47 9.63 -10.82
C ASP A 56 -5.74 9.65 -11.70
N SER A 57 -6.89 9.92 -11.09
CA SER A 57 -8.16 9.96 -11.81
C SER A 57 -8.32 11.19 -12.71
N ASP A 58 -7.73 12.31 -12.32
CA ASP A 58 -7.84 13.57 -13.06
C ASP A 58 -7.09 13.49 -14.39
N ARG A 59 -5.93 12.80 -14.40
CA ARG A 59 -5.10 12.61 -15.60
C ARG A 59 -5.26 11.24 -16.25
N GLN A 60 -6.07 10.37 -15.67
CA GLN A 60 -6.26 9.00 -16.14
C GLN A 60 -4.94 8.22 -16.26
N HIS A 61 -4.09 8.33 -15.24
CA HIS A 61 -2.82 7.62 -15.14
C HIS A 61 -2.83 6.57 -14.03
N ILE A 62 -2.12 5.47 -14.28
CA ILE A 62 -1.87 4.40 -13.32
C ILE A 62 -0.38 4.41 -13.02
N TYR A 63 -0.01 4.54 -11.75
CA TYR A 63 1.37 4.49 -11.28
C TYR A 63 1.62 3.18 -10.56
N TRP A 64 2.80 2.59 -10.74
CA TRP A 64 3.21 1.41 -9.98
C TRP A 64 4.69 1.45 -9.61
N THR A 65 5.01 0.79 -8.51
CA THR A 65 6.39 0.54 -8.11
C THR A 65 6.90 -0.77 -8.67
N ASN A 66 8.19 -0.79 -9.01
CA ASN A 66 8.94 -1.94 -9.46
C ASN A 66 10.01 -2.23 -8.40
N MET A 67 9.96 -3.40 -7.77
CA MET A 67 10.86 -3.73 -6.66
C MET A 67 12.33 -3.77 -7.06
N GLY A 68 12.61 -4.12 -8.32
CA GLY A 68 13.97 -4.47 -8.72
C GLY A 68 14.43 -5.75 -8.02
N ILE A 69 15.74 -5.91 -7.86
CA ILE A 69 16.34 -7.01 -7.13
C ILE A 69 16.60 -6.52 -5.70
N PRO A 70 16.07 -7.14 -4.63
CA PRO A 70 16.22 -6.64 -3.26
C PRO A 70 17.67 -6.40 -2.79
N SER A 71 18.65 -7.08 -3.38
CA SER A 71 20.07 -6.87 -3.07
C SER A 71 20.75 -5.79 -3.94
N ALA A 72 20.01 -5.15 -4.85
CA ALA A 72 20.47 -4.10 -5.73
C ALA A 72 19.59 -2.85 -5.54
N ASP A 73 20.21 -1.69 -5.37
CA ASP A 73 19.53 -0.39 -5.26
C ASP A 73 19.01 0.06 -6.64
N ASP A 74 18.12 -0.75 -7.23
CA ASP A 74 17.74 -0.70 -8.64
C ASP A 74 16.21 -0.72 -8.87
N GLY A 75 15.44 -0.45 -7.81
CA GLY A 75 14.02 -0.20 -7.87
C GLY A 75 13.65 1.04 -8.69
N SER A 76 12.41 1.08 -9.16
CA SER A 76 11.90 2.20 -9.98
C SER A 76 10.40 2.40 -9.81
N ILE A 77 9.88 3.51 -10.33
CA ILE A 77 8.44 3.77 -10.40
C ILE A 77 8.09 4.16 -11.83
N GLN A 78 7.03 3.57 -12.34
CA GLN A 78 6.53 3.82 -13.70
C GLN A 78 5.06 4.23 -13.65
N ARG A 79 4.60 4.81 -14.76
CA ARG A 79 3.19 5.06 -15.00
C ARG A 79 2.79 4.71 -16.41
N CYS A 80 1.49 4.51 -16.63
CA CYS A 80 0.86 4.37 -17.93
C CYS A 80 -0.48 5.14 -17.93
N ASP A 81 -1.13 5.24 -19.08
CA ASP A 81 -2.52 5.66 -19.14
C ASP A 81 -3.48 4.51 -18.78
N TYR A 82 -4.77 4.80 -18.61
CA TYR A 82 -5.79 3.79 -18.28
C TYR A 82 -5.98 2.68 -19.32
N SER A 83 -5.45 2.86 -20.53
CA SER A 83 -5.46 1.84 -21.58
C SER A 83 -4.25 0.91 -21.51
N GLY A 84 -3.32 1.14 -20.58
CA GLY A 84 -2.09 0.37 -20.43
C GLY A 84 -0.97 0.83 -21.36
N ASN A 85 -1.18 1.91 -22.12
CA ASN A 85 -0.23 2.42 -23.09
C ASN A 85 0.61 3.56 -22.47
N ASN A 86 1.57 4.06 -23.25
CA ASN A 86 2.38 5.22 -22.89
C ASN A 86 3.12 5.05 -21.56
N ILE A 87 3.81 3.92 -21.40
CA ILE A 87 4.61 3.63 -20.21
C ILE A 87 5.76 4.63 -20.10
N VAL A 88 5.86 5.32 -18.98
CA VAL A 88 6.90 6.30 -18.66
C VAL A 88 7.54 5.95 -17.32
N THR A 89 8.87 5.99 -17.26
CA THR A 89 9.61 5.91 -16.00
C THR A 89 9.56 7.26 -15.28
N ILE A 90 9.01 7.26 -14.07
CA ILE A 90 8.84 8.43 -13.21
C ILE A 90 10.01 8.54 -12.25
N ILE A 91 10.31 7.47 -11.53
CA ILE A 91 11.52 7.38 -10.70
C ILE A 91 12.45 6.35 -11.33
N PRO A 92 13.61 6.76 -11.88
CA PRO A 92 14.56 5.82 -12.47
C PRO A 92 15.34 5.06 -11.40
N LYS A 93 16.04 4.00 -11.84
CA LYS A 93 16.91 3.19 -10.97
C LYS A 93 17.97 4.04 -10.29
N GLY A 94 18.36 3.67 -9.06
CA GLY A 94 19.37 4.37 -8.25
C GLY A 94 18.84 5.51 -7.38
N TYR A 95 17.53 5.79 -7.42
CA TYR A 95 16.89 6.78 -6.52
C TYR A 95 16.10 6.13 -5.38
N THR A 96 15.60 4.91 -5.59
CA THR A 96 14.85 4.11 -4.61
C THR A 96 15.29 2.66 -4.70
N HIS A 97 15.38 1.96 -3.57
CA HIS A 97 16.03 0.64 -3.52
C HIS A 97 15.05 -0.47 -3.90
N THR A 98 14.02 -0.65 -3.08
CA THR A 98 12.96 -1.62 -3.28
C THR A 98 11.65 -0.94 -2.90
N PRO A 99 11.13 -0.08 -3.79
CA PRO A 99 9.89 0.64 -3.53
C PRO A 99 8.73 -0.36 -3.34
N LYS A 100 7.79 0.05 -2.49
CA LYS A 100 6.65 -0.74 -2.02
C LYS A 100 5.37 0.02 -2.37
N GLN A 101 4.40 0.06 -1.48
CA GLN A 101 3.12 0.72 -1.67
C GLN A 101 3.37 2.22 -1.88
N LEU A 102 2.56 2.81 -2.76
CA LEU A 102 2.63 4.21 -3.13
C LEU A 102 1.21 4.80 -3.16
N ILE A 103 1.11 6.10 -2.92
CA ILE A 103 -0.14 6.84 -2.93
C ILE A 103 0.06 8.20 -3.59
N ILE A 104 -1.00 8.73 -4.19
CA ILE A 104 -1.03 10.09 -4.74
C ILE A 104 -1.74 10.99 -3.76
N ALA A 105 -1.09 12.10 -3.39
CA ALA A 105 -1.67 13.17 -2.61
C ALA A 105 -2.26 14.21 -3.59
N PRO A 106 -3.60 14.25 -3.76
CA PRO A 106 -4.20 14.98 -4.87
C PRO A 106 -4.17 16.51 -4.71
N ARG A 107 -4.10 17.10 -3.52
CA ARG A 107 -4.04 18.57 -3.42
C ARG A 107 -2.66 19.10 -3.76
N SER A 108 -1.62 18.46 -3.22
CA SER A 108 -0.22 18.82 -3.46
C SER A 108 0.33 18.29 -4.78
N GLN A 109 -0.38 17.36 -5.44
CA GLN A 109 0.04 16.75 -6.70
C GLN A 109 1.43 16.10 -6.54
N LYS A 110 1.58 15.33 -5.46
CA LYS A 110 2.81 14.61 -5.12
C LYS A 110 2.55 13.12 -4.99
N LEU A 111 3.54 12.35 -5.40
CA LEU A 111 3.61 10.90 -5.23
C LEU A 111 4.38 10.60 -3.94
N TYR A 112 3.86 9.71 -3.11
CA TYR A 112 4.50 9.23 -1.89
C TYR A 112 4.68 7.72 -1.96
N TRP A 113 5.81 7.19 -1.50
CA TRP A 113 6.04 5.75 -1.44
C TRP A 113 6.93 5.36 -0.27
N SER A 114 6.81 4.10 0.15
CA SER A 114 7.79 3.48 1.04
C SER A 114 8.85 2.74 0.25
N ASP A 115 10.06 2.68 0.80
CA ASP A 115 11.20 1.97 0.24
C ASP A 115 11.78 1.01 1.29
N ARG A 116 11.64 -0.30 1.03
CA ARG A 116 11.82 -1.35 2.04
C ARG A 116 13.28 -1.50 2.44
N GLU A 117 14.14 -1.89 1.51
CA GLU A 117 15.57 -2.11 1.77
C GLU A 117 16.33 -0.80 1.98
N GLY A 118 15.85 0.30 1.39
CA GLY A 118 16.36 1.64 1.72
C GLY A 118 15.98 2.10 3.12
N ARG A 119 14.93 1.51 3.72
CA ARG A 119 14.34 1.86 5.03
C ARG A 119 13.83 3.29 5.06
N ARG A 120 13.17 3.73 3.98
CA ARG A 120 12.75 5.13 3.77
C ARG A 120 11.26 5.28 3.54
N VAL A 121 10.78 6.48 3.83
CA VAL A 121 9.55 7.05 3.25
C VAL A 121 9.98 8.22 2.37
N MET A 122 9.45 8.27 1.15
CA MET A 122 9.88 9.21 0.12
C MET A 122 8.71 9.89 -0.58
N ARG A 123 8.95 11.05 -1.19
CA ARG A 123 8.00 11.72 -2.08
C ARG A 123 8.68 12.34 -3.30
N ALA A 124 7.89 12.66 -4.32
CA ALA A 124 8.29 13.41 -5.50
C ALA A 124 7.07 14.11 -6.12
N ASN A 125 7.28 15.01 -7.08
CA ASN A 125 6.20 15.45 -7.96
C ASN A 125 5.70 14.29 -8.84
N LEU A 126 4.49 14.41 -9.40
CA LEU A 126 3.90 13.36 -10.25
C LEU A 126 4.67 13.06 -11.54
N ASP A 127 5.61 13.93 -11.93
CA ASP A 127 6.52 13.75 -13.06
C ASP A 127 7.89 13.16 -12.64
N GLY A 128 8.11 12.93 -11.34
CA GLY A 128 9.34 12.37 -10.79
C GLY A 128 10.40 13.40 -10.40
N SER A 129 10.14 14.70 -10.60
CA SER A 129 11.01 15.77 -10.13
C SER A 129 10.91 15.95 -8.60
N GLU A 130 11.91 16.62 -8.01
CA GLU A 130 11.95 16.94 -6.56
C GLU A 130 11.83 15.70 -5.66
N ILE A 131 12.64 14.68 -5.92
CA ILE A 131 12.71 13.49 -5.08
C ILE A 131 13.25 13.87 -3.70
N GLU A 132 12.49 13.55 -2.66
CA GLU A 132 12.80 13.85 -1.27
C GLU A 132 12.70 12.58 -0.41
N VAL A 133 13.68 12.40 0.50
CA VAL A 133 13.58 11.42 1.58
C VAL A 133 12.96 12.12 2.78
N LEU A 134 11.77 11.69 3.18
CA LEU A 134 11.04 12.29 4.31
C LEU A 134 11.40 11.64 5.65
N TYR A 135 11.75 10.36 5.62
CA TYR A 135 12.15 9.58 6.78
C TYR A 135 13.16 8.50 6.35
N ARG A 136 14.14 8.21 7.19
CA ARG A 136 15.03 7.06 7.08
C ARG A 136 15.27 6.44 8.46
N ALA A 137 14.95 5.16 8.61
CA ALA A 137 15.23 4.45 9.85
C ALA A 137 16.74 4.16 10.00
N THR A 138 17.26 4.43 11.19
CA THR A 138 18.67 4.23 11.56
C THR A 138 18.86 3.26 12.73
N SER A 139 17.77 2.71 13.30
CA SER A 139 17.80 1.85 14.49
C SER A 139 18.67 0.61 14.34
N SER A 140 18.67 -0.01 13.15
CA SER A 140 19.49 -1.20 12.89
C SER A 140 20.93 -0.90 12.49
N GLU A 141 21.32 0.35 12.26
CA GLU A 141 22.66 0.66 11.75
C GLU A 141 23.72 0.53 12.85
N GLY A 142 24.72 -0.33 12.62
CA GLY A 142 25.80 -0.56 13.58
C GLY A 142 25.36 -1.26 14.88
N THR A 143 24.14 -1.79 14.94
CA THR A 143 23.62 -2.54 16.08
C THR A 143 23.34 -4.01 15.73
N ASN A 144 23.09 -4.86 16.72
CA ASN A 144 22.62 -6.24 16.51
C ASN A 144 21.11 -6.32 16.21
N THR A 145 20.44 -5.18 16.00
CA THR A 145 19.00 -5.12 15.73
C THR A 145 18.72 -5.54 14.30
N PRO A 146 17.79 -6.47 14.03
CA PRO A 146 17.50 -6.91 12.67
C PRO A 146 16.93 -5.79 11.79
N ALA A 147 17.54 -5.57 10.61
CA ALA A 147 17.11 -4.56 9.63
C ALA A 147 15.65 -4.70 9.18
N VAL A 148 15.09 -5.90 9.27
CA VAL A 148 13.68 -6.19 8.97
C VAL A 148 12.69 -5.41 9.85
N LEU A 149 13.12 -4.94 11.02
CA LEU A 149 12.31 -4.06 11.86
C LEU A 149 12.13 -2.67 11.23
N ASP A 150 13.08 -2.22 10.41
CA ASP A 150 13.14 -0.87 9.84
C ASP A 150 12.50 -0.78 8.44
N TRP A 151 12.01 -1.91 7.92
CA TRP A 151 11.45 -2.04 6.58
C TRP A 151 10.10 -1.35 6.44
N CYS A 152 10.10 -0.22 5.73
CA CYS A 152 8.91 0.57 5.42
C CYS A 152 8.13 -0.06 4.26
N VAL A 153 6.80 -0.16 4.34
CA VAL A 153 5.97 -0.86 3.32
C VAL A 153 4.73 -0.07 2.92
N GLY A 154 3.69 -0.04 3.74
CA GLY A 154 2.44 0.67 3.47
C GLY A 154 2.60 2.16 3.67
N ILE A 155 1.77 2.96 3.00
CA ILE A 155 1.81 4.41 3.11
C ILE A 155 0.43 5.02 2.90
N ALA A 156 0.09 6.03 3.71
CA ALA A 156 -1.10 6.85 3.52
C ALA A 156 -0.79 8.32 3.89
N VAL A 157 -1.54 9.27 3.33
CA VAL A 157 -1.31 10.70 3.53
C VAL A 157 -2.63 11.39 3.89
N ASP A 158 -2.64 12.15 4.98
CA ASP A 158 -3.71 13.09 5.33
C ASP A 158 -3.23 14.53 5.09
N GLU A 159 -3.48 15.06 3.90
CA GLU A 159 -3.10 16.44 3.56
C GLU A 159 -3.86 17.48 4.39
N GLU A 160 -5.01 17.15 4.98
CA GLU A 160 -5.78 18.09 5.80
C GLU A 160 -5.17 18.24 7.20
N ALA A 161 -4.74 17.12 7.79
CA ALA A 161 -4.01 17.12 9.05
C ALA A 161 -2.48 17.22 8.88
N HIS A 162 -2.01 17.50 7.66
CA HIS A 162 -0.59 17.57 7.31
C HIS A 162 0.24 16.38 7.82
N SER A 163 -0.28 15.16 7.68
CA SER A 163 0.33 13.94 8.25
C SER A 163 0.62 12.87 7.20
N VAL A 164 1.74 12.17 7.34
CA VAL A 164 2.08 10.94 6.61
C VAL A 164 2.07 9.77 7.57
N TYR A 165 1.50 8.65 7.14
CA TYR A 165 1.44 7.39 7.88
C TYR A 165 2.16 6.31 7.10
N TRP A 166 2.88 5.42 7.77
CA TRP A 166 3.51 4.28 7.13
C TRP A 166 3.59 3.07 8.04
N THR A 167 3.67 1.87 7.46
CA THR A 167 3.96 0.65 8.20
C THR A 167 5.46 0.39 8.23
N GLN A 168 5.94 -0.15 9.36
CA GLN A 168 7.17 -0.91 9.41
C GLN A 168 6.83 -2.36 9.70
N LYS A 169 7.06 -3.25 8.72
CA LYS A 169 6.42 -4.57 8.74
C LYS A 169 6.97 -5.53 9.81
N GLY A 170 8.24 -5.40 10.18
CA GLY A 170 8.89 -6.36 11.07
C GLY A 170 9.08 -7.75 10.44
N PRO A 171 9.66 -8.70 11.20
CA PRO A 171 9.88 -10.07 10.73
C PRO A 171 8.55 -10.75 10.46
N SER A 172 8.56 -11.70 9.51
CA SER A 172 7.33 -12.39 9.16
C SER A 172 6.77 -13.13 10.36
N LYS A 173 5.46 -12.96 10.61
CA LYS A 173 4.74 -13.51 11.77
C LYS A 173 5.35 -13.09 13.12
N GLY A 174 6.04 -11.95 13.15
CA GLY A 174 6.90 -11.55 14.25
C GLY A 174 6.19 -10.89 15.42
N ASN A 175 5.00 -10.32 15.21
CA ASN A 175 4.33 -9.45 16.20
C ASN A 175 5.20 -8.26 16.64
N LEU A 176 6.06 -7.78 15.74
CA LEU A 176 6.96 -6.63 15.95
C LEU A 176 6.73 -5.54 14.90
N GLY A 177 5.66 -5.67 14.12
CA GLY A 177 5.23 -4.67 13.16
C GLY A 177 4.64 -3.45 13.85
N ARG A 178 4.76 -2.31 13.17
CA ARG A 178 4.41 -0.98 13.71
C ARG A 178 3.75 -0.11 12.64
N ILE A 179 2.91 0.82 13.08
CA ILE A 179 2.39 1.92 12.24
C ILE A 179 2.89 3.22 12.85
N TYR A 180 3.49 4.05 12.01
CA TYR A 180 4.06 5.34 12.37
C TYR A 180 3.30 6.50 11.74
N ARG A 181 3.52 7.70 12.30
CA ARG A 181 3.10 8.98 11.76
C ARG A 181 4.21 10.01 11.86
N MET A 182 4.25 10.95 10.92
CA MET A 182 5.03 12.20 10.99
C MET A 182 4.29 13.33 10.29
N GLY A 183 4.76 14.57 10.43
CA GLY A 183 4.29 15.69 9.63
C GLY A 183 4.73 15.59 8.16
N ILE A 184 3.92 16.08 7.22
CA ILE A 184 4.28 16.10 5.78
C ILE A 184 5.56 16.90 5.55
N GLU A 185 5.68 18.08 6.16
CA GLU A 185 6.85 18.93 6.02
C GLU A 185 7.88 18.65 7.11
N MET A 186 9.14 18.65 6.71
CA MET A 186 10.28 18.52 7.63
C MET A 186 10.51 19.83 8.36
N ARG A 187 10.70 19.75 9.68
CA ARG A 187 10.93 20.93 10.51
C ARG A 187 12.32 21.51 10.23
N GLN A 188 12.45 22.82 10.40
CA GLN A 188 13.71 23.51 10.17
C GLN A 188 14.81 22.95 11.08
N GLY A 189 15.93 22.54 10.49
CA GLY A 189 17.09 21.99 11.20
C GLY A 189 17.04 20.47 11.45
N GLU A 190 15.95 19.78 11.07
CA GLU A 190 15.87 18.32 11.13
C GLU A 190 16.33 17.66 9.82
N SER A 191 16.63 16.37 9.88
CA SER A 191 16.89 15.50 8.72
C SER A 191 15.97 14.28 8.73
N ALA A 192 15.90 13.54 7.62
CA ALA A 192 15.11 12.32 7.50
C ALA A 192 15.44 11.25 8.56
N GLU A 193 16.68 11.21 9.03
CA GLU A 193 17.20 10.29 10.04
C GLU A 193 16.93 10.72 11.49
N SER A 194 16.58 11.99 11.71
CA SER A 194 16.59 12.62 13.03
C SER A 194 15.33 13.42 13.37
N ARG A 195 14.26 13.21 12.61
CA ARG A 195 12.96 13.86 12.81
C ARG A 195 12.42 13.62 14.22
N THR A 196 12.07 14.70 14.92
CA THR A 196 11.55 14.62 16.29
C THR A 196 10.04 14.40 16.34
N ASP A 197 9.36 14.52 15.20
CA ASP A 197 7.91 14.40 15.06
C ASP A 197 7.44 13.01 14.62
N VAL A 198 8.36 12.04 14.53
CA VAL A 198 8.03 10.63 14.26
C VAL A 198 7.41 10.01 15.51
N GLU A 199 6.18 9.53 15.37
CA GLU A 199 5.41 8.93 16.46
C GLU A 199 4.97 7.52 16.07
N CYS A 200 5.21 6.54 16.96
CA CYS A 200 4.65 5.20 16.81
C CYS A 200 3.19 5.22 17.27
N LEU A 201 2.25 4.96 16.37
CA LEU A 201 0.83 4.96 16.66
C LEU A 201 0.34 3.62 17.20
N ILE A 202 0.81 2.53 16.60
CA ILE A 202 0.44 1.16 16.95
C ILE A 202 1.70 0.30 16.85
N ASP A 203 1.93 -0.53 17.84
CA ASP A 203 2.98 -1.54 17.86
C ASP A 203 2.42 -2.95 18.09
N GLY A 204 3.33 -3.93 18.10
CA GLY A 204 2.96 -5.32 18.37
C GLY A 204 2.05 -5.94 17.29
N LEU A 205 2.09 -5.40 16.07
CA LEU A 205 1.32 -5.92 14.93
C LEU A 205 2.02 -7.13 14.32
N PRO A 206 1.30 -8.16 13.84
CA PRO A 206 1.91 -9.38 13.32
C PRO A 206 2.91 -9.11 12.19
N GLU A 207 2.46 -8.50 11.09
CA GLU A 207 3.24 -8.03 9.95
C GLU A 207 2.35 -7.08 9.09
N PRO A 208 2.22 -5.79 9.44
CA PRO A 208 1.36 -4.84 8.73
C PRO A 208 1.98 -4.47 7.38
N ILE A 209 1.16 -4.52 6.32
CA ILE A 209 1.61 -4.34 4.94
C ILE A 209 1.09 -3.02 4.37
N ASP A 210 -0.10 -2.98 3.79
CA ASP A 210 -0.60 -1.81 3.05
C ASP A 210 -1.52 -0.94 3.92
N LEU A 211 -1.60 0.36 3.62
CA LEU A 211 -2.35 1.36 4.39
C LEU A 211 -3.26 2.18 3.50
N GLU A 212 -4.46 2.45 4.00
CA GLU A 212 -5.42 3.37 3.40
C GLU A 212 -6.07 4.25 4.48
N PHE A 213 -6.52 5.45 4.10
CA PHE A 213 -7.08 6.42 5.04
C PHE A 213 -8.42 6.97 4.56
N ASP A 214 -9.49 6.78 5.37
CA ASP A 214 -10.76 7.48 5.17
C ASP A 214 -10.70 8.84 5.90
N HIS A 215 -10.47 9.90 5.14
CA HIS A 215 -10.41 11.28 5.67
C HIS A 215 -11.70 11.69 6.39
N ALA A 216 -12.86 11.24 5.91
CA ALA A 216 -14.15 11.67 6.45
C ALA A 216 -14.35 11.20 7.90
N THR A 217 -13.86 10.00 8.23
CA THR A 217 -13.98 9.44 9.57
C THR A 217 -12.66 9.45 10.34
N ARG A 218 -11.56 9.87 9.71
CA ARG A 218 -10.19 9.81 10.24
C ARG A 218 -9.80 8.38 10.65
N THR A 219 -10.16 7.41 9.81
CA THR A 219 -9.93 5.98 10.06
C THR A 219 -8.80 5.47 9.17
N LEU A 220 -7.79 4.86 9.78
CA LEU A 220 -6.81 4.06 9.06
C LEU A 220 -7.35 2.65 8.85
N TYR A 221 -7.10 2.09 7.67
CA TYR A 221 -7.32 0.70 7.32
C TYR A 221 -5.99 0.10 6.88
N TRP A 222 -5.73 -1.17 7.25
CA TRP A 222 -4.52 -1.86 6.80
C TRP A 222 -4.72 -3.35 6.66
N THR A 223 -3.89 -3.95 5.82
CA THR A 223 -3.73 -5.39 5.74
C THR A 223 -2.59 -5.85 6.63
N ASP A 224 -2.75 -7.05 7.19
CA ASP A 224 -1.75 -7.65 8.05
C ASP A 224 -1.54 -9.12 7.65
N ARG A 225 -0.29 -9.56 7.64
CA ARG A 225 0.12 -10.93 7.32
C ARG A 225 0.32 -11.77 8.56
N GLY A 226 0.64 -13.05 8.37
CA GLY A 226 0.97 -13.96 9.45
C GLY A 226 -0.21 -14.71 10.07
N ASP A 227 0.01 -15.31 11.25
CA ASP A 227 -0.87 -16.40 11.70
C ASP A 227 -2.09 -15.91 12.51
N PRO A 228 -3.21 -16.66 12.45
CA PRO A 228 -4.34 -16.45 13.34
C PRO A 228 -3.92 -16.44 14.83
N PRO A 229 -4.61 -15.67 15.71
CA PRO A 229 -5.86 -14.95 15.43
C PRO A 229 -5.66 -13.50 14.98
N ARG A 230 -4.44 -12.99 14.84
CA ARG A 230 -4.21 -11.55 14.55
C ARG A 230 -3.72 -11.28 13.12
N GLY A 231 -2.96 -12.19 12.53
CA GLY A 231 -2.47 -12.07 11.16
C GLY A 231 -3.48 -12.55 10.10
N ASN A 232 -3.18 -12.25 8.85
CA ASN A 232 -4.03 -12.54 7.69
C ASN A 232 -5.42 -11.89 7.79
N THR A 233 -5.38 -10.57 8.02
CA THR A 233 -6.54 -9.74 8.35
C THR A 233 -6.58 -8.44 7.56
N VAL A 234 -7.79 -7.85 7.48
CA VAL A 234 -7.97 -6.40 7.26
C VAL A 234 -8.38 -5.80 8.60
N ASN A 235 -7.77 -4.69 8.96
CA ASN A 235 -7.93 -4.03 10.24
C ASN A 235 -8.31 -2.57 10.05
N SER A 236 -8.82 -1.95 11.12
CA SER A 236 -9.04 -0.51 11.16
C SER A 236 -8.82 0.09 12.54
N VAL A 237 -8.55 1.39 12.58
CA VAL A 237 -8.53 2.19 13.79
C VAL A 237 -8.98 3.61 13.49
N ASN A 238 -9.85 4.17 14.34
CA ASN A 238 -10.23 5.57 14.25
C ASN A 238 -9.23 6.41 15.07
N LEU A 239 -8.50 7.32 14.42
CA LEU A 239 -7.46 8.10 15.10
C LEU A 239 -8.01 9.18 16.03
N SER A 240 -9.30 9.45 15.98
CA SER A 240 -9.99 10.40 16.85
C SER A 240 -10.72 9.74 18.02
N SER A 241 -10.79 8.40 18.07
CA SER A 241 -11.56 7.72 19.13
C SER A 241 -10.86 7.70 20.49
N ALA A 242 -9.53 7.81 20.51
CA ALA A 242 -8.74 7.78 21.74
C ALA A 242 -7.37 8.45 21.51
N PRO A 243 -6.69 8.87 22.59
CA PRO A 243 -5.26 9.19 22.53
C PRO A 243 -4.44 8.00 22.02
N VAL A 244 -3.27 8.27 21.44
CA VAL A 244 -2.42 7.26 20.77
C VAL A 244 -2.15 6.03 21.64
N ASN A 245 -1.81 6.23 22.91
CA ASN A 245 -1.53 5.14 23.86
C ASN A 245 -2.76 4.29 24.27
N LYS A 246 -3.94 4.59 23.72
CA LYS A 246 -5.21 3.89 23.97
C LYS A 246 -5.94 3.56 22.66
N LEU A 247 -5.28 3.65 21.51
CA LEU A 247 -5.86 3.22 20.25
C LEU A 247 -6.07 1.70 20.25
N GLU A 248 -7.28 1.27 19.89
CA GLU A 248 -7.65 -0.14 19.84
C GLU A 248 -8.02 -0.55 18.41
N PRO A 249 -7.07 -1.19 17.68
CA PRO A 249 -7.32 -1.82 16.39
C PRO A 249 -8.49 -2.81 16.39
N LYS A 250 -9.33 -2.74 15.36
CA LYS A 250 -10.41 -3.70 15.11
C LYS A 250 -10.07 -4.56 13.90
N ILE A 251 -10.15 -5.87 14.06
CA ILE A 251 -10.08 -6.82 12.94
C ILE A 251 -11.45 -6.85 12.24
N LEU A 252 -11.48 -6.45 10.97
CA LEU A 252 -12.68 -6.40 10.14
C LEU A 252 -12.87 -7.67 9.31
N VAL A 253 -11.78 -8.14 8.69
CA VAL A 253 -11.77 -9.33 7.85
C VAL A 253 -10.67 -10.28 8.33
N ARG A 254 -10.91 -11.58 8.18
CA ARG A 254 -9.99 -12.67 8.55
C ARG A 254 -9.80 -13.64 7.39
N LYS A 255 -8.83 -14.54 7.55
CA LYS A 255 -8.55 -15.67 6.64
C LYS A 255 -8.19 -15.19 5.24
N LEU A 256 -7.24 -14.26 5.17
CA LEU A 256 -6.52 -13.97 3.92
C LEU A 256 -5.36 -14.97 3.74
N HIS A 257 -4.85 -15.10 2.54
CA HIS A 257 -3.66 -15.90 2.24
C HIS A 257 -2.45 -14.99 1.97
N GLU A 258 -1.90 -14.41 3.04
CA GLU A 258 -0.89 -13.34 3.02
C GLU A 258 -1.44 -12.04 2.41
N GLY A 259 -2.32 -11.38 3.17
CA GLY A 259 -2.93 -10.10 2.77
C GLY A 259 -1.90 -9.02 2.40
N ILE A 260 -2.22 -8.20 1.40
CA ILE A 260 -1.35 -7.13 0.92
C ILE A 260 -2.15 -5.92 0.43
N GLY A 261 -2.39 -5.73 -0.86
CA GLY A 261 -3.00 -4.48 -1.35
C GLY A 261 -4.40 -4.25 -0.81
N ILE A 262 -4.71 -3.00 -0.47
CA ILE A 262 -6.05 -2.54 -0.11
C ILE A 262 -6.34 -1.21 -0.79
N ALA A 263 -7.60 -1.00 -1.20
CA ALA A 263 -8.09 0.26 -1.74
C ALA A 263 -9.47 0.57 -1.19
N LEU A 264 -9.81 1.86 -1.07
CA LEU A 264 -11.09 2.33 -0.56
C LEU A 264 -11.96 2.95 -1.66
N ASP A 265 -13.21 2.50 -1.73
CA ASP A 265 -14.33 3.20 -2.37
C ASP A 265 -15.08 3.97 -1.26
N THR A 266 -14.59 5.17 -0.95
CA THR A 266 -15.12 5.99 0.15
C THR A 266 -16.55 6.47 -0.08
N LYS A 267 -16.95 6.61 -1.35
CA LYS A 267 -18.31 7.01 -1.75
C LYS A 267 -19.32 5.93 -1.42
N ASN A 268 -19.01 4.67 -1.71
CA ASN A 268 -19.91 3.54 -1.45
C ASN A 268 -19.56 2.77 -0.15
N LYS A 269 -18.59 3.25 0.64
CA LYS A 269 -18.15 2.68 1.93
C LYS A 269 -17.76 1.20 1.82
N ARG A 270 -16.95 0.89 0.81
CA ARG A 270 -16.49 -0.45 0.46
C ARG A 270 -14.98 -0.49 0.26
N MET A 271 -14.35 -1.58 0.68
CA MET A 271 -12.93 -1.84 0.51
C MET A 271 -12.72 -2.92 -0.55
N PHE A 272 -11.64 -2.81 -1.31
CA PHE A 272 -11.09 -3.87 -2.16
C PHE A 272 -9.76 -4.31 -1.59
N PHE A 273 -9.46 -5.61 -1.57
CA PHE A 273 -8.18 -6.09 -1.06
C PHE A 273 -7.78 -7.41 -1.70
N GLY A 274 -6.47 -7.61 -1.83
CA GLY A 274 -5.86 -8.79 -2.44
C GLY A 274 -4.99 -9.57 -1.47
N ASP A 275 -4.63 -10.78 -1.86
CA ASP A 275 -3.67 -11.61 -1.16
C ASP A 275 -2.70 -12.32 -2.11
N LEU A 276 -1.57 -12.79 -1.58
CA LEU A 276 -0.57 -13.51 -2.38
C LEU A 276 -1.06 -14.90 -2.85
N GLY A 277 -2.22 -15.35 -2.38
CA GLY A 277 -2.92 -16.52 -2.91
C GLY A 277 -3.60 -16.28 -4.26
N GLY A 278 -3.59 -15.04 -4.77
CA GLY A 278 -4.10 -14.70 -6.10
C GLY A 278 -5.57 -14.27 -6.12
N SER A 279 -6.20 -14.12 -4.96
CA SER A 279 -7.61 -13.76 -4.86
C SER A 279 -7.79 -12.26 -4.61
N LEU A 280 -8.80 -11.68 -5.29
CA LEU A 280 -9.27 -10.32 -5.07
C LEU A 280 -10.64 -10.36 -4.40
N TYR A 281 -10.83 -9.56 -3.36
CA TYR A 281 -12.05 -9.51 -2.56
C TYR A 281 -12.60 -8.10 -2.43
N SER A 282 -13.83 -8.03 -1.95
CA SER A 282 -14.44 -6.80 -1.46
C SER A 282 -15.19 -7.05 -0.16
N ALA A 283 -15.29 -6.04 0.70
CA ALA A 283 -16.15 -6.01 1.89
C ALA A 283 -16.58 -4.57 2.20
N ASN A 284 -17.63 -4.40 3.00
CA ASN A 284 -17.99 -3.09 3.57
C ASN A 284 -16.89 -2.61 4.53
N PHE A 285 -16.87 -1.31 4.85
CA PHE A 285 -15.91 -0.72 5.81
C PHE A 285 -15.96 -1.34 7.22
N ASP A 286 -17.07 -1.98 7.60
CA ASP A 286 -17.20 -2.72 8.87
C ASP A 286 -16.81 -4.21 8.76
N GLY A 287 -16.34 -4.66 7.60
CA GLY A 287 -15.96 -6.04 7.31
C GLY A 287 -17.13 -6.95 6.92
N THR A 288 -18.37 -6.46 6.94
CA THR A 288 -19.53 -7.24 6.52
C THR A 288 -19.58 -7.42 5.00
N CYS A 289 -20.40 -8.35 4.53
CA CYS A 289 -20.61 -8.61 3.11
C CYS A 289 -19.32 -8.93 2.33
N LYS A 290 -18.32 -9.58 2.96
CA LYS A 290 -17.13 -10.06 2.25
C LYS A 290 -17.54 -11.00 1.11
N TYR A 291 -17.07 -10.73 -0.10
CA TYR A 291 -17.19 -11.63 -1.25
C TYR A 291 -15.91 -11.64 -2.08
N THR A 292 -15.71 -12.74 -2.81
CA THR A 292 -14.61 -12.88 -3.77
C THR A 292 -15.02 -12.26 -5.11
N ILE A 293 -14.22 -11.33 -5.61
CA ILE A 293 -14.38 -10.72 -6.94
C ILE A 293 -13.71 -11.60 -7.99
N VAL A 294 -12.44 -11.95 -7.74
CA VAL A 294 -11.65 -12.86 -8.58
C VAL A 294 -11.08 -13.93 -7.66
N ALA A 295 -11.37 -15.20 -7.96
CA ALA A 295 -10.97 -16.31 -7.09
C ALA A 295 -9.48 -16.64 -7.22
N ASP A 296 -8.93 -16.57 -8.43
CA ASP A 296 -7.53 -16.83 -8.69
C ASP A 296 -7.14 -16.15 -10.00
N VAL A 297 -6.02 -15.45 -10.00
CA VAL A 297 -5.42 -14.83 -11.19
C VAL A 297 -4.33 -15.70 -11.81
N GLY A 298 -4.01 -16.85 -11.21
CA GLY A 298 -2.86 -17.70 -11.55
C GLY A 298 -1.53 -17.08 -11.10
N GLY A 299 -1.55 -16.24 -10.07
CA GLY A 299 -0.47 -15.33 -9.68
C GLY A 299 -0.57 -14.92 -8.21
N ALA A 300 0.26 -13.97 -7.79
CA ALA A 300 0.24 -13.43 -6.43
C ALA A 300 -0.09 -11.94 -6.48
N ILE A 301 -1.27 -11.55 -5.99
CA ILE A 301 -1.71 -10.16 -6.03
C ILE A 301 -0.90 -9.35 -5.03
N THR A 302 -0.40 -8.18 -5.44
CA THR A 302 0.31 -7.23 -4.58
C THR A 302 -0.55 -5.98 -4.38
N GLY A 303 -0.37 -4.94 -5.19
CA GLY A 303 -1.08 -3.68 -5.06
C GLY A 303 -2.52 -3.75 -5.57
N VAL A 304 -3.42 -3.00 -4.93
CA VAL A 304 -4.81 -2.81 -5.35
C VAL A 304 -5.12 -1.32 -5.31
N ALA A 305 -5.77 -0.79 -6.35
CA ALA A 305 -6.26 0.58 -6.41
C ALA A 305 -7.63 0.65 -7.08
N TYR A 306 -8.41 1.68 -6.73
CA TYR A 306 -9.76 1.87 -7.25
C TYR A 306 -9.90 3.25 -7.93
N ALA A 307 -10.50 3.26 -9.12
CA ALA A 307 -10.94 4.46 -9.83
C ALA A 307 -12.47 4.51 -9.80
N GLY A 308 -13.04 5.50 -9.12
CA GLY A 308 -14.49 5.62 -8.83
C GLY A 308 -15.32 6.44 -9.81
#